data_AF-A0A5C7VGZ0-F1
#
_entry.id   AF-A0A5C7VGZ0-F1
#
_cell.length_a   1.000
_cell.length_b   1.000
_cell.length_c   1.000
_cell.angle_alpha   90.00
_cell.angle_beta   90.00
_cell.angle_gamma   90.00
#
_symmetry.space_group_name_H-M   'P 1'
#
loop_
_entity.id
_entity.type
_entity.pdbx_description
1 polymer ?
#
loop_
_entity_poly.entity_id
_entity_poly.type
_entity_poly.pdbx_seq_one_letter_code
_entity_poly.pdbx_strand_id
1 'polypeptide(L)'
;MVVRDGRRREMRLQQVPEALAIVGGVRGTLLGNEAMLRQYYDLRLVGTEQDWRLALIPREERLARWVRQITVNGQRHVVSSIETLQADGDSSIMRIEAEK
;
A
#
# COMPACT_ATOMS: atom_id res chain seq x y z
N MET A 1 -16.27 -9.41 -15.23
CA MET A 1 -15.32 -9.68 -14.13
C MET A 1 -13.92 -9.51 -14.71
N VAL A 2 -13.29 -8.36 -14.52
CA VAL A 2 -12.00 -8.07 -15.18
C VAL A 2 -10.90 -8.66 -14.31
N VAL A 3 -10.55 -9.92 -14.57
CA VAL A 3 -9.27 -10.48 -14.13
C VAL A 3 -8.26 -9.96 -15.16
N ARG A 4 -7.68 -8.78 -14.90
CA ARG A 4 -6.51 -8.31 -15.64
C ARG A 4 -5.42 -9.34 -15.41
N ASP A 5 -4.75 -9.71 -16.48
CA ASP A 5 -3.60 -10.64 -16.58
C ASP A 5 -2.35 -10.06 -15.87
N GLY A 6 -2.55 -9.48 -14.68
CA GLY A 6 -1.52 -8.81 -13.91
C GLY A 6 -0.60 -9.86 -13.31
N ARG A 7 0.66 -9.84 -13.72
CA ARG A 7 1.65 -10.80 -13.21
C ARG A 7 1.83 -10.57 -11.72
N ARG A 8 1.20 -11.41 -10.90
CA ARG A 8 1.33 -11.35 -9.44
C ARG A 8 2.75 -11.72 -9.04
N ARG A 9 3.54 -10.73 -8.61
CA ARG A 9 4.86 -10.96 -8.01
C ARG A 9 4.75 -10.84 -6.50
N GLU A 10 5.24 -11.86 -5.81
CA GLU A 10 5.40 -11.83 -4.35
C GLU A 10 6.80 -11.36 -4.02
N MET A 11 6.91 -10.25 -3.29
CA MET A 11 8.19 -9.65 -2.89
C MET A 11 8.31 -9.62 -1.37
N ARG A 12 9.53 -9.77 -0.86
CA ARG A 12 9.80 -9.54 0.58
C ARG A 12 10.09 -8.06 0.80
N LEU A 13 9.69 -7.57 1.97
CA LEU A 13 9.86 -6.17 2.38
C LEU A 13 11.27 -5.59 2.19
N GLN A 14 12.29 -6.43 2.34
CA GLN A 14 13.70 -6.06 2.20
C GLN A 14 14.14 -5.77 0.76
N GLN A 15 13.31 -6.12 -0.24
CA GLN A 15 13.67 -6.04 -1.66
C GLN A 15 13.11 -4.80 -2.37
N VAL A 16 12.39 -3.93 -1.64
CA VAL A 16 11.84 -2.67 -2.19
C VAL A 16 12.07 -1.54 -1.17
N PRO A 17 13.19 -0.80 -1.27
CA PRO A 17 13.52 0.30 -0.35
C PRO A 17 12.42 1.36 -0.24
N GLU A 18 11.70 1.62 -1.33
CA GLU A 18 10.57 2.56 -1.39
C GLU A 18 9.34 2.06 -0.63
N ALA A 19 9.18 0.73 -0.48
CA ALA A 19 8.09 0.13 0.28
C ALA A 19 8.36 0.17 1.80
N LEU A 20 9.63 0.20 2.22
CA LEU A 20 10.01 0.39 3.63
C LEU A 20 9.58 1.76 4.18
N ALA A 21 9.64 2.81 3.35
CA ALA A 21 9.15 4.14 3.72
C ALA A 21 7.62 4.16 3.95
N ILE A 22 6.90 3.22 3.34
CA ILE A 22 5.43 3.06 3.46
C ILE A 22 5.08 2.13 4.62
N VAL A 23 5.93 1.14 4.94
CA VAL A 23 5.69 0.12 5.98
C VAL A 23 6.11 0.57 7.39
N GLY A 24 6.88 1.64 7.52
CA GLY A 24 7.40 2.15 8.81
C GLY A 24 6.37 2.73 9.79
N GLY A 25 5.08 2.81 9.45
CA GLY A 25 4.06 3.00 10.48
C GLY A 25 2.70 3.32 9.96
N VAL A 26 1.73 2.49 10.33
CA VAL A 26 0.38 2.58 9.76
C VAL A 26 -0.66 3.25 10.67
N ARG A 27 -0.29 3.64 11.90
CA ARG A 27 -1.10 4.60 12.67
C ARG A 27 -0.25 5.70 13.31
N GLY A 28 0.82 5.35 14.04
CA GLY A 28 1.68 6.33 14.72
C GLY A 28 2.53 7.20 13.79
N THR A 29 3.26 6.58 12.85
CA THR A 29 4.13 7.29 11.89
C THR A 29 3.34 7.88 10.72
N LEU A 30 2.28 7.19 10.29
CA LEU A 30 1.36 7.67 9.26
C LEU A 30 0.66 8.96 9.69
N LEU A 31 0.20 9.09 10.94
CA LEU A 31 -0.36 10.36 11.45
C LEU A 31 0.66 11.51 11.43
N GLY A 32 1.95 11.20 11.63
CA GLY A 32 3.03 12.19 11.53
C GLY A 32 3.26 12.71 10.11
N ASN A 33 2.85 11.96 9.09
CA ASN A 33 3.03 12.31 7.68
C ASN A 33 1.74 12.24 6.84
N GLU A 34 0.58 12.13 7.50
CA GLU A 34 -0.72 11.93 6.85
C GLU A 34 -1.06 13.15 6.01
N ALA A 35 -0.73 14.34 6.52
CA ALA A 35 -0.89 15.59 5.80
C ALA A 35 -0.11 15.58 4.48
N MET A 36 1.13 15.08 4.49
CA MET A 36 1.94 14.94 3.26
C MET A 36 1.31 13.88 2.33
N LEU A 37 0.92 12.72 2.84
CA LEU A 37 0.31 11.69 2.01
C LEU A 37 -1.00 12.14 1.40
N ARG A 38 -1.83 12.89 2.12
CA ARG A 38 -3.08 13.46 1.61
C ARG A 38 -2.88 14.54 0.53
N GLN A 39 -1.69 15.16 0.46
CA GLN A 39 -1.38 16.07 -0.65
C GLN A 39 -1.26 15.29 -1.97
N TYR A 40 -0.64 14.11 -1.94
CA TYR A 40 -0.35 13.32 -3.13
C TYR A 40 -1.35 12.19 -3.42
N TYR A 41 -2.08 11.72 -2.40
CA TYR A 41 -2.97 10.57 -2.46
C TYR A 41 -4.33 10.84 -1.79
N ASP A 42 -5.40 10.37 -2.41
CA ASP A 42 -6.67 10.18 -1.72
C ASP A 42 -6.58 8.91 -0.87
N LEU A 43 -6.77 9.07 0.44
CA LEU A 43 -6.72 7.99 1.42
C LEU A 43 -8.13 7.48 1.73
N ARG A 44 -8.33 6.17 1.61
CA ARG A 44 -9.59 5.49 1.98
C ARG A 44 -9.31 4.35 2.95
N LEU A 45 -9.66 4.54 4.22
CA LEU A 45 -9.60 3.51 5.24
C LEU A 45 -10.96 2.82 5.37
N VAL A 46 -10.97 1.49 5.33
CA VAL A 46 -12.15 0.67 5.55
C VAL A 46 -11.82 -0.49 6.49
N GLY A 47 -12.84 -1.07 7.12
CA GLY A 47 -12.68 -2.20 8.04
C GLY A 47 -12.65 -1.78 9.51
N THR A 48 -12.08 -2.64 10.35
CA THR A 48 -12.01 -2.46 11.81
C THR A 48 -10.56 -2.43 12.27
N GLU A 49 -10.31 -2.05 13.53
CA GLU A 49 -8.95 -2.09 14.06
C GLU A 49 -8.31 -3.50 13.99
N GLN A 50 -9.08 -4.58 13.98
CA GLN A 50 -8.55 -5.94 13.92
C GLN A 50 -8.32 -6.44 12.48
N ASP A 51 -8.91 -5.77 11.50
CA ASP A 51 -8.78 -6.08 10.08
C ASP A 51 -9.16 -4.83 9.28
N TRP A 52 -8.13 -4.05 8.93
CA TRP A 52 -8.30 -2.80 8.21
C TRP A 52 -7.59 -2.84 6.87
N ARG A 53 -8.10 -2.02 5.95
CA ARG A 53 -7.53 -1.79 4.63
C ARG A 53 -7.48 -0.30 4.34
N LEU A 54 -6.29 0.20 4.02
CA LEU A 54 -6.04 1.56 3.59
C LEU A 54 -5.68 1.57 2.10
N ALA A 55 -6.52 2.19 1.28
CA ALA A 55 -6.22 2.45 -0.12
C ALA A 55 -5.66 3.87 -0.29
N LEU A 56 -4.58 3.98 -1.04
CA LEU A 56 -3.94 5.23 -1.46
C LEU A 56 -4.09 5.34 -2.98
N ILE A 57 -4.80 6.37 -3.43
CA ILE A 57 -5.08 6.62 -4.84
C ILE A 57 -4.35 7.91 -5.23
N PRO A 58 -3.39 7.90 -6.17
CA PRO A 58 -2.66 9.11 -6.52
C PRO A 58 -3.59 10.18 -7.08
N ARG A 59 -3.39 11.43 -6.63
CA ARG A 59 -4.13 12.61 -7.09
C ARG A 59 -3.47 13.25 -8.31
N GLU A 60 -2.16 13.09 -8.43
CA GLU A 60 -1.36 13.67 -9.51
C GLU A 60 -1.12 12.68 -10.65
N GLU A 61 -1.27 13.14 -11.89
CA GLU A 61 -1.00 12.33 -13.09
C GLU A 61 0.44 11.82 -13.16
N ARG A 62 1.40 12.56 -12.60
CA ARG A 62 2.80 12.12 -12.54
C ARG A 62 2.96 10.83 -11.75
N LEU A 63 2.21 10.67 -10.65
CA LEU A 63 2.21 9.46 -9.83
C LEU A 63 1.34 8.37 -10.46
N ALA A 64 0.19 8.75 -11.03
CA ALA A 64 -0.73 7.84 -11.72
C ALA A 64 -0.10 7.10 -12.92
N ARG A 65 0.97 7.67 -13.50
CA ARG A 65 1.78 7.05 -14.56
C ARG A 65 2.55 5.81 -14.11
N TRP A 66 2.84 5.67 -12.81
CA TRP A 66 3.59 4.55 -12.26
C TRP A 66 2.67 3.59 -11.51
N VAL A 67 1.78 4.15 -10.68
CA VAL A 67 0.90 3.39 -9.80
C VAL A 67 -0.53 3.88 -9.94
N ARG A 68 -1.49 2.96 -9.99
CA ARG A 68 -2.93 3.27 -9.95
C ARG A 68 -3.50 3.26 -8.54
N GLN A 69 -3.05 2.32 -7.73
CA GLN A 69 -3.54 2.16 -6.36
C GLN A 69 -2.50 1.41 -5.53
N ILE A 70 -2.28 1.88 -4.31
CA ILE A 70 -1.58 1.12 -3.28
C ILE A 70 -2.61 0.74 -2.23
N THR A 71 -2.65 -0.53 -1.85
CA THR A 71 -3.55 -1.06 -0.83
C THR A 71 -2.70 -1.64 0.29
N VAL A 72 -2.86 -1.11 1.50
CA VAL A 72 -2.17 -1.58 2.69
C VAL A 72 -3.20 -2.32 3.54
N ASN A 73 -2.94 -3.58 3.87
CA ASN A 73 -3.76 -4.37 4.77
C ASN A 73 -3.01 -4.59 6.08
N GLY A 74 -3.74 -4.65 7.19
CA GLY A 74 -3.13 -4.90 8.48
C GLY A 74 -4.13 -5.09 9.61
N GLN A 75 -3.57 -5.33 10.78
CA GLN A 75 -4.30 -5.57 12.02
C GLN A 75 -3.66 -4.79 13.15
N ARG A 76 -4.47 -4.05 13.90
CA ARG A 76 -4.06 -3.12 14.95
C ARG A 76 -3.01 -2.15 14.42
N HIS A 77 -1.78 -2.25 14.93
CA HIS A 77 -0.62 -1.44 14.53
C HIS A 77 0.35 -2.19 13.62
N VAL A 78 -0.02 -3.38 13.12
CA VAL A 78 0.83 -4.27 12.33
C VAL A 78 0.32 -4.32 10.89
N VAL A 79 1.23 -4.16 9.93
CA VAL A 79 0.93 -4.33 8.49
C VAL A 79 1.12 -5.79 8.13
N SER A 80 0.15 -6.38 7.42
CA SER A 80 0.21 -7.77 6.95
C SER A 80 0.61 -7.85 5.47
N SER A 81 0.14 -6.90 4.65
CA SER A 81 0.51 -6.84 3.24
C SER A 81 0.41 -5.45 2.64
N ILE A 82 1.17 -5.25 1.56
CA ILE A 82 1.01 -4.13 0.64
C ILE A 82 0.78 -4.68 -0.76
N GLU A 83 -0.25 -4.19 -1.42
CA GLU A 83 -0.59 -4.53 -2.79
C GLU A 83 -0.49 -3.27 -3.64
N THR A 84 0.30 -3.32 -4.70
CA THR A 84 0.49 -2.19 -5.62
C THR A 84 -0.04 -2.57 -6.99
N LEU A 85 -1.08 -1.86 -7.44
CA LEU A 85 -1.56 -1.92 -8.81
C LEU A 85 -0.82 -0.87 -9.63
N GLN A 86 0.00 -1.33 -10.58
CA GLN A 86 0.77 -0.48 -11.47
C GLN A 86 -0.09 0.06 -12.62
N ALA A 87 0.40 1.10 -13.30
CA ALA A 87 -0.34 1.77 -14.38
C ALA A 87 -0.56 0.87 -15.61
N ASP A 88 0.39 -0.03 -15.87
CA ASP A 88 0.33 -1.06 -16.92
C ASP A 88 -0.73 -2.15 -16.64
N GLY A 89 -1.17 -2.29 -15.39
CA GLY A 89 -2.11 -3.31 -14.94
C GLY A 89 -1.48 -4.47 -14.20
N ASP A 90 -0.16 -4.48 -14.02
CA ASP A 90 0.52 -5.46 -13.18
C ASP A 90 0.23 -5.20 -11.70
N SER A 91 0.19 -6.28 -10.92
CA SER A 91 -0.01 -6.21 -9.48
C SER A 91 1.14 -6.86 -8.76
N SER A 92 1.76 -6.15 -7.82
CA SER A 92 2.75 -6.73 -6.91
C SER A 92 2.15 -6.81 -5.52
N ILE A 93 2.36 -7.94 -4.85
CA ILE A 93 1.92 -8.13 -3.45
C ILE A 93 3.15 -8.40 -2.61
N MET A 94 3.35 -7.58 -1.61
CA MET A 94 4.38 -7.74 -0.62
C MET A 94 3.73 -8.20 0.68
N ARG A 95 4.06 -9.41 1.14
CA ARG A 95 3.64 -9.87 2.45
C ARG A 95 4.71 -9.55 3.48
N ILE A 96 4.25 -9.14 4.65
CA ILE A 96 5.12 -8.85 5.79
C ILE A 96 4.89 -9.98 6.77
N GLU A 97 5.90 -10.83 6.90
CA GLU A 97 5.93 -11.86 7.93
C GLU A 97 6.61 -11.25 9.15
N ALA A 98 5.92 -11.27 10.29
CA ALA A 98 6.58 -10.99 11.56
C ALA A 98 7.55 -12.14 11.84
N GLU A 99 8.84 -11.83 11.95
CA GLU A 99 9.81 -12.78 12.46
C GLU A 99 9.40 -13.14 13.91
N LYS A 100 9.38 -14.44 14.21
CA LYS A 100 8.92 -14.97 15.50
C LYS A 100 9.87 -14.61 16.63
#